data_AF-A0A9E1V2F4-F1
#
_entry.id   AF-A0A9E1V2F4-F1
#
_cell.length_a   1.000
_cell.length_b   1.000
_cell.length_c   1.000
_cell.angle_alpha   90.00
_cell.angle_beta   90.00
_cell.angle_gamma   90.00
#
_symmetry.space_group_name_H-M   'P 1'
#
loop_
_entity.id
_entity.type
_entity.pdbx_description
1 polymer ?
#
loop_
_entity_poly.entity_id
_entity_poly.type
_entity_poly.pdbx_seq_one_letter_code
_entity_poly.pdbx_strand_id
1 'polypeptide(L)' 'LQRAKDRLVKLEYALERIDTPEFGVCQYCSQPIPPARIIAMPESTTCMRCAAFG' A
#
# COMPACT_ATOMS: atom_id res chain seq x y z
N LEU A 1 20.98 1.06 1.31
CA LEU A 1 20.39 1.55 2.58
C LEU A 1 19.13 2.39 2.35
N GLN A 2 19.12 3.37 1.45
CA GLN A 2 17.97 4.28 1.25
C GLN A 2 16.63 3.55 0.99
N ARG A 3 16.59 2.61 0.02
CA ARG A 3 15.36 1.85 -0.30
C ARG A 3 14.77 1.10 0.89
N ALA A 4 15.62 0.57 1.78
CA ALA A 4 15.17 -0.13 2.98
C ALA A 4 14.56 0.85 4.00
N LYS A 5 15.12 2.05 4.13
CA LYS A 5 14.56 3.13 4.97
C LYS A 5 13.22 3.61 4.43
N ASP A 6 13.13 3.85 3.12
CA ASP A 6 11.88 4.28 2.48
C ASP A 6 10.78 3.23 2.65
N ARG A 7 11.15 1.95 2.56
CA ARG A 7 10.22 0.84 2.79
C ARG A 7 9.76 0.77 4.25
N LEU A 8 10.67 0.96 5.20
CA LEU A 8 10.34 0.99 6.63
C LEU A 8 9.31 2.07 6.94
N VAL A 9 9.53 3.30 6.47
CA VAL A 9 8.59 4.42 6.66
C VAL A 9 7.20 4.10 6.10
N LYS A 10 7.13 3.46 4.93
CA LYS A 10 5.84 3.06 4.33
C LYS A 10 5.16 1.94 5.10
N LEU A 11 5.92 1.01 5.68
CA LEU A 11 5.38 -0.04 6.55
C LEU A 11 4.84 0.54 7.86
N GLU A 12 5.56 1.47 8.48
CA GLU A 12 5.09 2.20 9.67
C GLU A 12 3.78 2.95 9.37
N TYR A 13 3.73 3.67 8.25
CA TYR A 13 2.52 4.35 7.78
C TYR A 13 1.33 3.40 7.58
N ALA A 14 1.59 2.21 7.02
CA ALA A 14 0.57 1.19 6.78
C ALA A 14 0.09 0.55 8.09
N LEU A 15 0.99 0.32 9.06
CA LEU A 15 0.65 -0.20 10.38
C LEU A 15 -0.22 0.79 11.17
N GLU A 16 0.08 2.08 11.12
CA GLU A 16 -0.74 3.12 11.77
C GLU A 16 -2.19 3.15 11.24
N ARG A 17 -2.40 2.72 10.01
CA ARG A 17 -3.69 2.80 9.31
C ARG A 17 -4.39 1.47 9.17
N ILE A 18 -3.82 0.37 9.66
CA ILE A 18 -4.33 -0.98 9.36
C ILE A 18 -5.78 -1.19 9.80
N ASP A 19 -6.21 -0.49 10.85
CA ASP A 19 -7.57 -0.53 11.38
C ASP A 19 -8.50 0.54 10.77
N THR A 20 -7.99 1.40 9.87
CA THR A 20 -8.81 2.41 9.19
C THR A 20 -9.50 1.80 7.96
N PRO A 21 -10.69 2.30 7.59
CA PRO A 21 -11.37 1.85 6.37
C PRO A 21 -10.61 2.18 5.08
N GLU A 22 -9.52 2.97 5.17
CA GLU A 22 -8.67 3.31 4.02
C GLU A 22 -7.62 2.22 3.75
N PHE A 23 -7.30 1.38 4.74
CA PHE A 23 -6.34 0.30 4.54
C PHE A 23 -6.82 -0.70 3.49
N GLY A 24 -5.94 -1.03 2.57
CA GLY A 24 -6.28 -1.89 1.45
C GLY A 24 -7.17 -1.21 0.40
N VAL A 25 -7.34 0.12 0.41
CA VAL A 25 -8.02 0.87 -0.64
C VAL A 25 -7.00 1.67 -1.46
N CYS A 26 -7.12 1.61 -2.79
CA CYS A 26 -6.23 2.34 -3.69
C CYS A 26 -6.47 3.86 -3.58
N GLN A 27 -5.43 4.63 -3.25
CA GLN A 27 -5.53 6.09 -3.13
C GLN A 27 -5.93 6.82 -4.42
N TYR A 28 -5.73 6.21 -5.60
CA TYR A 28 -5.99 6.85 -6.89
C TYR A 28 -7.37 6.56 -7.48
N CYS A 29 -7.88 5.35 -7.27
CA CYS A 29 -9.15 4.93 -7.87
C CYS A 29 -10.20 4.48 -6.86
N SER A 30 -9.87 4.54 -5.57
CA SER A 30 -10.75 4.17 -4.45
C SER A 30 -11.32 2.75 -4.55
N GLN A 31 -10.64 1.87 -5.29
CA GLN A 31 -11.01 0.46 -5.40
C GLN A 31 -10.18 -0.37 -4.41
N PRO A 32 -10.71 -1.50 -3.92
CA PRO A 32 -9.95 -2.42 -3.09
C PRO A 32 -8.65 -2.89 -3.78
N ILE A 33 -7.56 -2.91 -3.03
CA ILE A 33 -6.29 -3.48 -3.44
C ILE A 33 -6.39 -5.01 -3.29
N PRO A 34 -6.02 -5.79 -4.32
CA PRO A 34 -6.11 -7.25 -4.24
C PRO A 34 -5.34 -7.81 -3.02
N PRO A 35 -5.92 -8.73 -2.23
CA PRO A 35 -5.27 -9.26 -1.03
C PRO A 35 -3.88 -9.85 -1.30
N ALA A 36 -3.69 -10.53 -2.44
CA ALA A 36 -2.38 -11.06 -2.85
C ALA A 36 -1.29 -9.97 -2.94
N ARG A 37 -1.67 -8.75 -3.34
CA ARG A 37 -0.75 -7.60 -3.37
C ARG A 37 -0.40 -7.13 -1.97
N ILE A 38 -1.38 -7.06 -1.06
CA ILE A 38 -1.15 -6.69 0.34
C ILE A 38 -0.29 -7.74 1.06
N ILE A 39 -0.49 -9.03 0.79
CA ILE A 39 0.33 -10.10 1.36
C ILE A 39 1.79 -9.99 0.88
N ALA A 40 2.01 -9.69 -0.41
CA ALA A 40 3.35 -9.54 -0.96
C ALA A 40 4.02 -8.21 -0.58
N MET A 41 3.23 -7.13 -0.48
CA MET A 41 3.67 -5.75 -0.28
C MET A 41 2.63 -5.00 0.58
N PRO A 42 2.62 -5.21 1.91
CA PRO A 42 1.60 -4.66 2.82
C PRO A 42 1.64 -3.13 2.90
N GLU A 43 2.77 -2.53 2.54
CA GLU A 43 2.94 -1.08 2.45
C GLU A 43 2.33 -0.45 1.18
N SER A 44 1.69 -1.26 0.31
CA SER A 44 1.11 -0.76 -0.94
C SER A 44 -0.16 0.05 -0.69
N THR A 45 -0.13 1.34 -1.02
CA THR A 45 -1.30 2.24 -1.01
C THR A 45 -1.99 2.38 -2.38
N THR A 46 -1.53 1.60 -3.37
CA THR A 46 -1.97 1.70 -4.77
C THR A 46 -2.22 0.30 -5.35
N CYS A 47 -3.31 0.15 -6.11
CA CYS A 47 -3.62 -1.11 -6.79
C CYS A 47 -2.68 -1.37 -7.98
N MET A 48 -2.54 -2.64 -8.40
CA MET A 48 -1.65 -3.04 -9.50
C MET A 48 -1.94 -2.28 -10.81
N ARG A 49 -3.23 -2.00 -11.07
CA ARG A 49 -3.66 -1.23 -12.23
C ARG A 49 -3.07 0.18 -12.19
N CYS A 50 -3.34 0.95 -11.13
CA CYS A 50 -2.84 2.32 -11.00
C CYS A 50 -1.30 2.38 -10.90
N ALA A 51 -0.66 1.37 -10.31
CA ALA A 51 0.80 1.27 -10.25
C ALA A 51 1.46 1.00 -11.60
N ALA A 52 0.74 0.41 -12.57
CA ALA A 52 1.25 0.17 -13.92
C ALA A 52 1.10 1.39 -14.85
N PHE A 53 0.26 2.36 -14.48
CA PHE A 53 -0.02 3.56 -15.28
C PHE A 53 0.60 4.85 -14.71
N GLY A 54 1.26 4.78 -13.55
CA GLY A 54 1.85 5.92 -12.84
C GLY A 54 3.37 5.86 -12.77
#